data_AF-A0A816SIP1-F1
#
_entry.id   AF-A0A816SIP1-F1
#
_cell.length_a   1.000
_cell.length_b   1.000
_cell.length_c   1.000
_cell.angle_alpha   90.00
_cell.angle_beta   90.00
_cell.angle_gamma   90.00
#
_symmetry.space_group_name_H-M   'P 1'
#
loop_
_entity.id
_entity.type
_entity.pdbx_description
1 polymer ?
#
loop_
_entity_poly.entity_id
_entity_poly.type
_entity_poly.pdbx_seq_one_letter_code
_entity_poly.pdbx_strand_id
1 'polypeptide(L)'
;MDSCDQPDIISNLPDVLLVLIISCLSFKECVQTCALSKRWRSVYLETRNVSFKETDFLSPSVDANPIRNALGRIVFVDYVRRWVIRIHDQPIDTFGISISYPETYIDLIESLIAFAVGKKVKNLVLDFSNPAWRTFHDVTLDELVVEIPQSVYELATLESLKVGACKKFDPSKLSNLGKLNTISFGWMELTDPKPLLKTSRVKSLTINDCGELYFDTIKGNMREVAVKNCDFFPNCTFNLPSVDILKYSGDLLPFEFDNMNTIISEVEFDFRVLDNNNDESNDSNTAEGGMLCHLLNNLLDYGGRSATTLTVCPFLLKMIPRSEHPHVLHPMETKHLVLKTELHPREFNGIRLLLMNCPNLETLTIDLLPPSPIATASSYADIDPETYWMQNISYECQRETLKAVAVKNFFGGSKELHIVKFFIRGCERLERVELYMPFDLDKGRKRLAYAKSEMLQRSSNRVQVVVHNS
;
A
#
# COMPACT_ATOMS: atom_id res chain seq x y z
N MET A 1 39.30 -2.44 41.51
CA MET A 1 39.75 -2.03 40.17
C MET A 1 39.25 -3.10 39.23
N ASP A 2 38.02 -2.94 38.73
CA ASP A 2 37.44 -3.90 37.79
C ASP A 2 37.69 -3.37 36.38
N SER A 3 38.63 -4.01 35.70
CA SER A 3 38.92 -3.80 34.29
C SER A 3 37.99 -4.65 33.43
N CYS A 4 36.97 -4.04 32.83
CA CYS A 4 36.41 -4.51 31.56
C CYS A 4 35.62 -3.41 30.83
N ASP A 5 36.22 -2.24 30.64
CA ASP A 5 35.81 -1.33 29.56
C ASP A 5 36.42 -1.86 28.24
N GLN A 6 36.03 -3.07 27.83
CA GLN A 6 36.29 -3.46 26.44
C GLN A 6 35.37 -2.60 25.57
N PRO A 7 35.91 -1.76 24.67
CA PRO A 7 35.08 -0.94 23.80
C PRO A 7 34.15 -1.86 23.02
N ASP A 8 32.85 -1.53 23.01
CA ASP A 8 31.88 -2.30 22.26
C ASP A 8 32.30 -2.41 20.79
N ILE A 9 31.88 -3.49 20.12
CA ILE A 9 32.32 -3.82 18.76
C ILE A 9 32.01 -2.66 17.79
N ILE A 10 30.91 -1.94 18.04
CA ILE A 10 30.43 -0.84 17.20
C ILE A 10 31.34 0.39 17.31
N SER A 11 31.86 0.67 18.51
CA SER A 11 32.74 1.80 18.81
C SER A 11 34.08 1.69 18.07
N ASN A 12 34.51 0.46 17.74
CA ASN A 12 35.72 0.19 16.99
C ASN A 12 35.55 0.23 15.47
N LEU A 13 34.33 0.34 14.95
CA LEU A 13 34.10 0.39 13.50
C LEU A 13 34.61 1.72 12.91
N PRO A 14 35.21 1.73 11.71
CA PRO A 14 35.55 2.97 10.99
C PRO A 14 34.32 3.80 10.60
N ASP A 15 34.47 5.11 10.43
CA ASP A 15 33.33 6.01 10.12
C ASP A 15 32.60 5.60 8.85
N VAL A 16 33.30 5.10 7.84
CA VAL A 16 32.67 4.59 6.61
C VAL A 16 31.64 3.50 6.89
N LEU A 17 31.90 2.60 7.85
CA LEU A 17 30.95 1.55 8.21
C LEU A 17 29.79 2.11 9.03
N LEU A 18 30.05 3.11 9.89
CA LEU A 18 28.98 3.79 10.62
C LEU A 18 28.03 4.55 9.67
N VAL A 19 28.58 5.20 8.64
CA VAL A 19 27.81 5.85 7.56
C VAL A 19 26.97 4.84 6.78
N LEU A 20 27.52 3.67 6.48
CA LEU A 20 26.75 2.58 5.86
C LEU A 20 25.60 2.12 6.76
N ILE A 21 25.84 1.94 8.07
CA ILE A 21 24.81 1.55 9.03
C ILE A 21 23.67 2.58 9.04
N ILE A 22 23.97 3.88 9.20
CA ILE A 22 22.92 4.90 9.23
C ILE A 22 22.19 5.04 7.88
N SER A 23 22.83 4.70 6.76
CA SER A 23 22.19 4.75 5.44
C SER A 23 21.07 3.72 5.27
N CYS A 24 21.08 2.67 6.11
CA CYS A 24 20.02 1.67 6.17
C CYS A 24 18.88 2.05 7.13
N LEU A 25 19.01 3.16 7.86
CA LEU A 25 18.00 3.64 8.82
C LEU A 25 17.09 4.69 8.19
N SER A 26 15.87 4.84 8.71
CA SER A 26 15.09 6.04 8.44
C SER A 26 15.81 7.28 8.96
N PHE A 27 15.49 8.46 8.41
CA PHE A 27 16.13 9.70 8.87
C PHE A 27 15.92 9.94 10.38
N LYS A 28 14.75 9.61 10.92
CA LYS A 28 14.44 9.70 12.34
C LYS A 28 15.36 8.81 13.19
N GLU A 29 15.48 7.53 12.81
CA GLU A 29 16.35 6.56 13.50
C GLU A 29 17.83 6.96 13.38
N CYS A 30 18.25 7.42 12.20
CA CYS A 30 19.59 7.97 11.96
C CYS A 30 19.88 9.14 12.92
N VAL A 31 18.97 10.10 13.06
CA VAL A 31 19.13 11.22 14.01
C VAL A 31 19.21 10.72 15.45
N GLN A 32 18.42 9.72 15.84
CA GLN A 32 18.46 9.15 17.20
C GLN A 32 19.83 8.56 17.55
N THR A 33 20.61 8.10 16.56
CA THR A 33 21.97 7.60 16.80
C THR A 33 22.90 8.67 17.41
N CYS A 34 22.61 9.96 17.24
CA CYS A 34 23.43 11.04 17.81
C CYS A 34 23.49 11.01 19.35
N ALA A 35 22.57 10.29 20.00
CA ALA A 35 22.54 10.06 21.44
C ALA A 35 23.53 8.99 21.91
N LEU A 36 24.03 8.12 21.01
CA LEU A 36 24.91 7.00 21.36
C LEU A 36 26.29 7.46 21.84
N SER A 37 26.92 8.40 21.12
CA SER A 37 28.20 8.99 21.55
C SER A 37 28.48 10.31 20.83
N LYS A 38 29.52 11.03 21.27
CA LYS A 38 29.98 12.27 20.62
C LYS A 38 30.33 12.06 19.14
N ARG A 39 30.85 10.87 18.79
CA ARG A 39 31.21 10.50 17.41
C ARG A 39 29.96 10.38 16.52
N TRP A 40 28.89 9.77 17.03
CA TRP A 40 27.64 9.64 16.28
C TRP A 40 26.96 10.98 15.98
N ARG A 41 27.25 12.03 16.77
CA ARG A 41 26.77 13.40 16.49
C ARG A 41 27.35 14.01 15.22
N SER A 42 28.52 13.59 14.76
CA SER A 42 29.03 14.00 13.45
C SER A 42 28.60 13.02 12.36
N VAL A 43 28.62 11.71 12.65
CA VAL A 43 28.29 10.67 11.67
C VAL A 43 26.87 10.82 11.10
N TYR A 44 25.86 11.13 11.92
CA TYR A 44 24.49 11.25 11.39
C TYR A 44 24.32 12.38 10.36
N LEU A 45 25.19 13.40 10.37
CA LEU A 45 25.17 14.49 9.39
C LEU A 45 25.69 14.06 8.02
N GLU A 46 26.36 12.90 7.92
CA GLU A 46 26.83 12.30 6.67
C GLU A 46 25.73 11.49 5.95
N THR A 47 24.50 11.48 6.47
CA THR A 47 23.37 10.84 5.80
C THR A 47 23.06 11.53 4.47
N ARG A 48 22.82 10.73 3.44
CA ARG A 48 22.37 11.19 2.12
C ARG A 48 20.85 11.19 1.96
N ASN A 49 20.14 10.60 2.93
CA ASN A 49 18.70 10.46 2.93
C ASN A 49 18.12 11.27 4.07
N VAL A 50 17.48 12.39 3.71
CA VAL A 50 16.97 13.39 4.64
C VAL A 50 15.47 13.49 4.45
N SER A 51 14.70 13.30 5.52
CA SER A 51 13.25 13.39 5.47
C SER A 51 12.72 14.04 6.73
N PHE A 52 12.30 15.29 6.61
CA PHE A 52 11.68 16.05 7.69
C PHE A 52 10.18 15.85 7.65
N LYS A 53 9.63 15.19 8.67
CA LYS A 53 8.18 15.00 8.81
C LYS A 53 7.71 15.69 10.07
N GLU A 54 6.80 16.64 9.93
CA GLU A 54 6.19 17.33 11.06
C GLU A 54 5.57 16.35 12.06
N THR A 55 4.95 15.28 11.56
CA THR A 55 4.30 14.23 12.36
C THR A 55 5.25 13.51 13.33
N ASP A 56 6.58 13.53 13.09
CA ASP A 56 7.56 12.98 14.03
C ASP A 56 7.69 13.80 15.33
N PHE A 57 7.21 15.03 15.33
CA PHE A 57 7.23 15.98 16.45
C PHE A 57 5.86 16.18 17.10
N LEU A 58 4.82 15.54 16.57
CA LEU A 58 3.45 15.62 17.08
C LEU A 58 3.10 14.41 17.96
N SER A 59 2.24 14.62 18.95
CA SER A 59 1.74 13.57 19.85
C SER A 59 0.59 12.80 19.18
N PRO A 60 0.58 11.44 19.18
CA PRO A 60 -0.50 10.63 18.60
C PRO A 60 -1.88 10.73 19.28
N SER A 61 -2.04 11.58 20.29
CA SER A 61 -3.30 11.69 21.04
C SER A 61 -4.41 12.30 20.18
N VAL A 62 -5.55 11.61 20.12
CA VAL A 62 -6.74 11.91 19.28
C VAL A 62 -7.38 13.28 19.59
N ASP A 63 -7.06 13.88 20.73
CA ASP A 63 -7.46 15.25 21.09
C ASP A 63 -6.24 16.18 21.09
N ALA A 64 -5.67 16.39 19.91
CA ALA A 64 -4.46 17.19 19.74
C ALA A 64 -4.71 18.63 20.19
N ASN A 65 -4.33 18.93 21.44
CA ASN A 65 -4.36 20.28 22.00
C ASN A 65 -3.70 21.25 20.98
N PRO A 66 -4.43 22.25 20.47
CA PRO A 66 -3.92 23.18 19.44
C PRO A 66 -2.58 23.82 19.82
N ILE A 67 -2.35 24.05 21.12
CA ILE A 67 -1.12 24.63 21.66
C ILE A 67 0.05 23.66 21.55
N ARG A 68 -0.17 22.35 21.81
CA ARG A 68 0.89 21.34 21.65
C ARG A 68 1.26 21.15 20.19
N ASN A 69 0.30 21.23 19.29
CA ASN A 69 0.56 21.22 17.84
C ASN A 69 1.39 22.45 17.42
N ALA A 70 1.07 23.63 17.94
CA ALA A 70 1.84 24.84 17.69
C ALA A 70 3.28 24.76 18.22
N LEU A 71 3.49 24.27 19.45
CA LEU A 71 4.83 24.10 20.01
C LEU A 71 5.64 23.03 19.26
N GLY A 72 5.03 21.88 18.93
CA GLY A 72 5.66 20.83 18.13
C GLY A 72 6.14 21.36 16.78
N ARG A 73 5.30 22.16 16.11
CA ARG A 73 5.65 22.87 14.87
C ARG A 73 6.83 23.81 15.01
N ILE A 74 6.86 24.64 16.06
CA ILE A 74 7.98 25.56 16.30
C ILE A 74 9.28 24.78 16.50
N VAL A 75 9.25 23.71 17.31
CA VAL A 75 10.41 22.86 17.56
C VAL A 75 10.87 22.17 16.27
N PHE A 76 9.94 21.66 15.48
CA PHE A 76 10.22 21.07 14.17
C PHE A 76 10.91 22.08 13.24
N VAL A 77 10.34 23.28 13.07
CA VAL A 77 10.90 24.32 12.19
C VAL A 77 12.30 24.74 12.65
N ASP A 78 12.49 24.97 13.95
CA ASP A 78 13.79 25.34 14.51
C ASP A 78 14.83 24.21 14.34
N TYR A 79 14.39 22.95 14.44
CA TYR A 79 15.23 21.79 14.14
C TYR A 79 15.66 21.77 12.66
N VAL A 80 14.71 21.91 11.72
CA VAL A 80 15.00 21.92 10.28
C VAL A 80 15.99 23.03 9.92
N ARG A 81 15.74 24.27 10.40
CA ARG A 81 16.64 25.41 10.16
C ARG A 81 18.05 25.14 10.66
N ARG A 82 18.20 24.66 11.89
CA ARG A 82 19.52 24.34 12.47
C ARG A 82 20.21 23.20 11.74
N TRP A 83 19.46 22.22 11.24
CA TRP A 83 20.02 21.12 10.47
C TRP A 83 20.58 21.61 9.14
N VAL A 84 19.80 22.39 8.38
CA VAL A 84 20.20 22.90 7.06
C VAL A 84 21.47 23.77 7.14
N ILE A 85 21.59 24.61 8.18
CA ILE A 85 22.77 25.47 8.38
C ILE A 85 24.05 24.65 8.62
N ARG A 86 23.95 23.43 9.16
CA ARG A 86 25.11 22.56 9.42
C ARG A 86 25.59 21.81 8.19
N ILE A 87 24.80 21.77 7.14
CA ILE A 87 25.12 21.03 5.92
C ILE A 87 25.70 21.96 4.89
N HIS A 88 26.99 21.78 4.61
CA HIS A 88 27.75 22.59 3.68
C HIS A 88 27.97 21.80 2.38
N ASP A 89 29.00 20.95 2.34
CA ASP A 89 29.40 20.27 1.10
C ASP A 89 28.90 18.82 1.02
N GLN A 90 28.25 18.31 2.07
CA GLN A 90 27.75 16.93 2.08
C GLN A 90 26.72 16.72 0.95
N PRO A 91 26.85 15.63 0.16
CA PRO A 91 25.88 15.29 -0.87
C PRO A 91 24.58 14.79 -0.26
N ILE A 92 23.45 15.19 -0.83
CA ILE A 92 22.13 14.69 -0.46
C ILE A 92 21.54 14.03 -1.70
N ASP A 93 21.24 12.74 -1.61
CA ASP A 93 20.60 11.98 -2.69
C ASP A 93 19.07 12.11 -2.59
N THR A 94 18.53 12.06 -1.37
CA THR A 94 17.08 12.14 -1.10
C THR A 94 16.80 13.27 -0.12
N PHE A 95 15.89 14.17 -0.49
CA PHE A 95 15.40 15.22 0.38
C PHE A 95 13.86 15.20 0.43
N GLY A 96 13.31 15.17 1.63
CA GLY A 96 11.88 15.14 1.87
C GLY A 96 11.45 16.14 2.94
N ILE A 97 10.32 16.78 2.69
CA ILE A 97 9.66 17.70 3.62
C ILE A 97 8.17 17.39 3.65
N SER A 98 7.63 17.22 4.85
CA SER A 98 6.20 17.08 5.08
C SER A 98 5.74 18.02 6.20
N ILE A 99 4.88 18.98 5.83
CA ILE A 99 4.38 20.06 6.68
C ILE A 99 2.91 20.29 6.31
N SER A 100 2.00 20.04 7.24
CA SER A 100 0.57 20.37 7.09
C SER A 100 0.36 21.90 7.11
N TYR A 101 -0.82 22.44 6.81
CA TYR A 101 -1.13 23.88 6.94
C TYR A 101 0.05 24.83 6.56
N PRO A 102 0.52 24.79 5.30
CA PRO A 102 1.82 25.34 4.93
C PRO A 102 1.87 26.87 4.86
N GLU A 103 0.72 27.55 4.90
CA GLU A 103 0.59 29.02 4.75
C GLU A 103 1.52 29.81 5.67
N THR A 104 1.65 29.40 6.94
CA THR A 104 2.54 30.09 7.91
C THR A 104 4.03 29.88 7.63
N TYR A 105 4.39 28.90 6.80
CA TYR A 105 5.76 28.45 6.60
C TYR A 105 6.21 28.52 5.14
N ILE A 106 5.52 29.28 4.28
CA ILE A 106 5.84 29.37 2.84
C ILE A 106 7.32 29.76 2.62
N ASP A 107 7.82 30.83 3.25
CA ASP A 107 9.22 31.26 3.09
C ASP A 107 10.22 30.14 3.46
N LEU A 108 9.91 29.38 4.51
CA LEU A 108 10.73 28.24 4.91
C LEU A 108 10.67 27.14 3.84
N ILE A 109 9.47 26.78 3.39
CA ILE A 109 9.27 25.74 2.37
C ILE A 109 10.02 26.10 1.09
N GLU A 110 9.91 27.34 0.61
CA GLU A 110 10.63 27.82 -0.56
C GLU A 110 12.15 27.73 -0.36
N SER A 111 12.66 28.15 0.79
CA SER A 111 14.08 28.04 1.11
C SER A 111 14.58 26.59 1.13
N LEU A 112 13.75 25.65 1.60
CA LEU A 112 14.08 24.22 1.66
C LEU A 112 14.04 23.57 0.27
N ILE A 113 13.10 23.98 -0.58
CA ILE A 113 13.07 23.55 -1.99
C ILE A 113 14.32 24.08 -2.71
N ALA A 114 14.66 25.36 -2.52
CA ALA A 114 15.87 25.95 -3.09
C ALA A 114 17.14 25.23 -2.61
N PHE A 115 17.19 24.87 -1.33
CA PHE A 115 18.28 24.05 -0.78
C PHE A 115 18.37 22.68 -1.46
N ALA A 116 17.26 21.96 -1.61
CA ALA A 116 17.22 20.65 -2.27
C ALA A 116 17.68 20.73 -3.74
N VAL A 117 17.23 21.76 -4.46
CA VAL A 117 17.68 22.04 -5.83
C VAL A 117 19.18 22.33 -5.86
N GLY A 118 19.69 23.18 -4.96
CA GLY A 118 21.12 23.50 -4.85
C GLY A 118 21.98 22.26 -4.56
N LYS A 119 21.42 21.29 -3.83
CA LYS A 119 22.04 19.99 -3.55
C LYS A 119 21.95 18.99 -4.69
N LYS A 120 21.23 19.31 -5.77
CA LYS A 120 21.07 18.47 -6.95
C LYS A 120 20.57 17.07 -6.60
N VAL A 121 19.57 17.01 -5.72
CA VAL A 121 18.99 15.76 -5.24
C VAL A 121 18.48 14.90 -6.39
N LYS A 122 18.48 13.59 -6.17
CA LYS A 122 17.89 12.60 -7.09
C LYS A 122 16.44 12.30 -6.73
N ASN A 123 16.11 12.34 -5.43
CA ASN A 123 14.76 12.05 -4.96
C ASN A 123 14.23 13.23 -4.15
N LEU A 124 13.09 13.76 -4.56
CA LEU A 124 12.43 14.89 -3.89
C LEU A 124 11.03 14.49 -3.43
N VAL A 125 10.74 14.74 -2.16
CA VAL A 125 9.41 14.51 -1.56
C VAL A 125 8.90 15.82 -0.96
N LEU A 126 7.80 16.33 -1.49
CA LEU A 126 7.09 17.52 -1.01
C LEU A 126 5.67 17.10 -0.66
N ASP A 127 5.32 17.07 0.63
CA ASP A 127 4.01 16.56 1.06
C ASP A 127 3.36 17.51 2.07
N PHE A 128 2.44 18.33 1.60
CA PHE A 128 1.77 19.34 2.42
C PHE A 128 0.38 18.93 2.88
N SER A 129 0.06 17.63 2.77
CA SER A 129 -1.26 17.11 3.12
C SER A 129 -1.59 17.28 4.60
N ASN A 130 -2.86 17.50 4.89
CA ASN A 130 -3.35 17.55 6.26
C ASN A 130 -3.65 16.13 6.76
N PRO A 131 -3.03 15.68 7.88
CA PRO A 131 -3.30 14.37 8.45
C PRO A 131 -4.76 14.14 8.89
N ALA A 132 -5.55 15.22 9.01
CA ALA A 132 -6.97 15.13 9.32
C ALA A 132 -7.82 14.69 8.12
N TRP A 133 -7.35 14.90 6.89
CA TRP A 133 -8.08 14.51 5.68
C TRP A 133 -8.20 12.98 5.57
N ARG A 134 -9.38 12.52 5.20
CA ARG A 134 -9.75 11.10 5.02
C ARG A 134 -10.11 10.81 3.57
N THR A 135 -10.71 11.77 2.89
CA THR A 135 -11.01 11.73 1.45
C THR A 135 -10.68 13.06 0.82
N PHE A 136 -10.63 13.11 -0.51
CA PHE A 136 -10.40 14.37 -1.21
C PHE A 136 -11.50 15.42 -0.92
N HIS A 137 -12.71 14.99 -0.56
CA HIS A 137 -13.79 15.90 -0.15
C HIS A 137 -13.50 16.68 1.14
N ASP A 138 -12.54 16.25 1.97
CA ASP A 138 -12.09 17.01 3.14
C ASP A 138 -11.14 18.16 2.77
N VAL A 139 -10.61 18.17 1.54
CA VAL A 139 -9.64 19.17 1.07
C VAL A 139 -10.37 20.46 0.72
N THR A 140 -10.00 21.55 1.40
CA THR A 140 -10.40 22.89 0.96
C THR A 140 -9.35 23.42 -0.01
N LEU A 141 -9.71 23.67 -1.27
CA LEU A 141 -8.76 24.06 -2.32
C LEU A 141 -7.97 25.33 -1.99
N ASP A 142 -8.55 26.27 -1.23
CA ASP A 142 -7.86 27.47 -0.77
C ASP A 142 -6.73 27.17 0.24
N GLU A 143 -6.74 26.00 0.90
CA GLU A 143 -5.65 25.53 1.76
C GLU A 143 -4.44 25.04 0.94
N LEU A 144 -4.62 24.74 -0.35
CA LEU A 144 -3.53 24.40 -1.27
C LEU A 144 -2.82 25.68 -1.69
N VAL A 145 -1.80 26.07 -0.92
CA VAL A 145 -1.08 27.34 -1.12
C VAL A 145 0.32 27.21 -1.72
N VAL A 146 0.93 26.02 -1.67
CA VAL A 146 2.33 25.83 -2.11
C VAL A 146 2.41 25.57 -3.62
N GLU A 147 3.06 26.47 -4.34
CA GLU A 147 3.41 26.30 -5.76
C GLU A 147 4.81 25.68 -5.90
N ILE A 148 4.97 24.75 -6.84
CA ILE A 148 6.27 24.15 -7.12
C ILE A 148 7.09 25.10 -8.02
N PRO A 149 8.28 25.56 -7.58
CA PRO A 149 9.05 26.55 -8.31
C PRO A 149 9.68 26.00 -9.59
N GLN A 150 9.97 26.90 -10.54
CA GLN A 150 10.52 26.56 -11.85
C GLN A 150 11.82 25.73 -11.78
N SER A 151 12.63 26.01 -10.77
CA SER A 151 13.92 25.35 -10.54
C SER A 151 13.82 23.84 -10.26
N VAL A 152 12.66 23.34 -9.81
CA VAL A 152 12.40 21.90 -9.66
C VAL A 152 12.19 21.23 -11.01
N TYR A 153 11.47 21.87 -11.94
CA TYR A 153 11.24 21.35 -13.29
C TYR A 153 12.51 21.33 -14.15
N GLU A 154 13.56 22.06 -13.73
CA GLU A 154 14.88 22.12 -14.39
C GLU A 154 15.92 21.20 -13.73
N LEU A 155 15.55 20.49 -12.67
CA LEU A 155 16.44 19.66 -11.88
C LEU A 155 16.81 18.36 -12.61
N ALA A 156 17.76 18.42 -13.55
CA ALA A 156 18.15 17.29 -14.42
C ALA A 156 18.69 16.05 -13.69
N THR A 157 18.99 16.15 -12.40
CA THR A 157 19.39 15.01 -11.55
C THR A 157 18.22 14.21 -11.01
N LEU A 158 16.99 14.73 -11.09
CA LEU A 158 15.81 14.15 -10.47
C LEU A 158 15.43 12.81 -11.14
N GLU A 159 15.41 11.77 -10.32
CA GLU A 159 15.06 10.39 -10.64
C GLU A 159 13.67 10.03 -10.08
N SER A 160 13.30 10.59 -8.92
CA SER A 160 12.00 10.40 -8.27
C SER A 160 11.41 11.70 -7.73
N LEU A 161 10.12 11.92 -7.96
CA LEU A 161 9.37 13.05 -7.41
C LEU A 161 8.06 12.60 -6.75
N LYS A 162 7.86 12.93 -5.48
CA LYS A 162 6.54 12.87 -4.82
C LYS A 162 6.09 14.29 -4.49
N VAL A 163 4.92 14.67 -4.96
CA VAL A 163 4.25 15.94 -4.62
C VAL A 163 2.88 15.66 -4.05
N GLY A 164 2.54 16.32 -2.94
CA GLY A 164 1.28 16.18 -2.23
C GLY A 164 0.74 17.54 -1.79
N ALA A 165 -0.55 17.79 -1.97
CA ALA A 165 -1.22 19.03 -1.55
C ALA A 165 -0.55 20.30 -2.08
N CYS A 166 -0.21 20.30 -3.37
CA CYS A 166 0.38 21.44 -4.06
C CYS A 166 -0.67 22.20 -4.86
N LYS A 167 -0.54 23.52 -4.91
CA LYS A 167 -1.41 24.41 -5.68
C LYS A 167 -1.10 24.32 -7.17
N LYS A 168 -2.13 24.12 -8.00
CA LYS A 168 -2.05 24.22 -9.48
C LYS A 168 -0.86 23.47 -10.08
N PHE A 169 -0.64 22.24 -9.63
CA PHE A 169 0.48 21.44 -10.12
C PHE A 169 0.24 21.02 -11.58
N ASP A 170 1.25 21.22 -12.43
CA ASP A 170 1.21 20.90 -13.85
C ASP A 170 2.26 19.81 -14.17
N PRO A 171 1.85 18.54 -14.32
CA PRO A 171 2.75 17.44 -14.65
C PRO A 171 3.49 17.62 -15.96
N SER A 172 2.92 18.36 -16.94
CA SER A 172 3.52 18.51 -18.27
C SER A 172 4.89 19.21 -18.22
N LYS A 173 5.12 20.06 -17.21
CA LYS A 173 6.40 20.75 -16.98
C LYS A 173 7.55 19.82 -16.65
N LEU A 174 7.27 18.58 -16.22
CA LEU A 174 8.29 17.57 -15.91
C LEU A 174 8.81 16.82 -17.16
N SER A 175 8.24 17.06 -18.35
CA SER A 175 8.54 16.30 -19.58
C SER A 175 10.01 16.35 -20.01
N ASN A 176 10.75 17.40 -19.59
CA ASN A 176 12.16 17.59 -19.94
C ASN A 176 13.14 16.84 -19.01
N LEU A 177 12.65 16.23 -17.93
CA LEU A 177 13.49 15.56 -16.94
C LEU A 177 13.89 14.15 -17.40
N GLY A 178 15.00 14.06 -18.15
CA GLY A 178 15.43 12.82 -18.79
C GLY A 178 15.78 11.64 -17.88
N LYS A 179 16.01 11.88 -16.57
CA LYS A 179 16.29 10.84 -15.56
C LYS A 179 15.07 10.43 -14.74
N LEU A 180 13.98 11.20 -14.81
CA LEU A 180 12.79 10.97 -14.00
C LEU A 180 12.16 9.63 -14.40
N ASN A 181 12.07 8.73 -13.43
CA ASN A 181 11.57 7.38 -13.61
C ASN A 181 10.44 7.03 -12.62
N THR A 182 10.31 7.75 -11.52
CA THR A 182 9.27 7.52 -10.51
C THR A 182 8.55 8.82 -10.20
N ILE A 183 7.21 8.79 -10.22
CA ILE A 183 6.39 9.95 -9.89
C ILE A 183 5.18 9.59 -9.03
N SER A 184 4.91 10.42 -8.03
CA SER A 184 3.76 10.28 -7.14
C SER A 184 3.06 11.62 -6.94
N PHE A 185 1.74 11.61 -7.13
CA PHE A 185 0.84 12.72 -6.86
C PHE A 185 -0.08 12.35 -5.70
N GLY A 186 -0.46 13.33 -4.87
CA GLY A 186 -1.57 13.12 -3.97
C GLY A 186 -2.21 14.38 -3.40
N TRP A 187 -3.43 14.25 -2.89
CA TRP A 187 -4.16 15.32 -2.21
C TRP A 187 -4.23 16.63 -3.00
N MET A 188 -4.43 16.55 -4.31
CA MET A 188 -4.49 17.73 -5.20
C MET A 188 -5.44 17.49 -6.38
N GLU A 189 -5.92 18.57 -6.99
CA GLU A 189 -6.52 18.56 -8.32
C GLU A 189 -5.42 18.23 -9.35
N LEU A 190 -5.45 17.02 -9.88
CA LEU A 190 -4.43 16.57 -10.82
C LEU A 190 -4.87 16.85 -12.25
N THR A 191 -4.18 17.78 -12.91
CA THR A 191 -4.31 17.98 -14.36
C THR A 191 -3.78 16.77 -15.15
N ASP A 192 -4.25 16.61 -16.39
CA ASP A 192 -3.96 15.43 -17.22
C ASP A 192 -2.45 15.11 -17.30
N PRO A 193 -1.98 13.98 -16.74
CA PRO A 193 -0.57 13.60 -16.80
C PRO A 193 -0.15 13.03 -18.17
N LYS A 194 -1.07 12.78 -19.11
CA LYS A 194 -0.76 12.20 -20.44
C LYS A 194 0.41 12.88 -21.17
N PRO A 195 0.56 14.22 -21.20
CA PRO A 195 1.69 14.87 -21.87
C PRO A 195 3.06 14.46 -21.30
N LEU A 196 3.14 14.34 -19.97
CA LEU A 196 4.31 13.84 -19.27
C LEU A 196 4.56 12.38 -19.59
N LEU A 197 3.53 11.53 -19.48
CA LEU A 197 3.67 10.09 -19.66
C LEU A 197 4.02 9.68 -21.10
N LYS A 198 3.67 10.52 -22.08
CA LYS A 198 4.01 10.31 -23.49
C LYS A 198 5.49 10.52 -23.79
N THR A 199 6.14 11.44 -23.07
CA THR A 199 7.50 11.92 -23.40
C THR A 199 8.56 11.41 -22.43
N SER A 200 8.15 11.07 -21.21
CA SER A 200 9.05 10.70 -20.12
C SER A 200 9.45 9.22 -20.12
N ARG A 201 10.48 8.90 -19.34
CA ARG A 201 10.95 7.53 -19.06
C ARG A 201 10.36 6.99 -17.76
N VAL A 202 9.21 7.53 -17.34
CA VAL A 202 8.54 7.13 -16.10
C VAL A 202 8.17 5.65 -16.15
N LYS A 203 8.67 4.91 -15.18
CA LYS A 203 8.44 3.49 -14.96
C LYS A 203 7.41 3.24 -13.85
N SER A 204 7.33 4.13 -12.85
CA SER A 204 6.38 3.99 -11.74
C SER A 204 5.56 5.27 -11.58
N LEU A 205 4.24 5.13 -11.60
CA LEU A 205 3.26 6.21 -11.40
C LEU A 205 2.36 5.85 -10.22
N THR A 206 2.27 6.74 -9.23
CA THR A 206 1.29 6.66 -8.15
C THR A 206 0.41 7.90 -8.12
N ILE A 207 -0.91 7.73 -8.13
CA ILE A 207 -1.89 8.80 -7.91
C ILE A 207 -2.67 8.42 -6.65
N ASN A 208 -2.67 9.27 -5.62
CA ASN A 208 -3.20 8.91 -4.30
C ASN A 208 -4.02 10.03 -3.67
N ASP A 209 -5.30 9.78 -3.42
CA ASP A 209 -6.24 10.75 -2.84
C ASP A 209 -6.27 12.06 -3.67
N CYS A 210 -6.22 11.95 -5.00
CA CYS A 210 -6.43 13.08 -5.91
C CYS A 210 -7.88 13.09 -6.38
N GLY A 211 -8.53 14.24 -6.32
CA GLY A 211 -9.87 14.41 -6.87
C GLY A 211 -9.91 15.25 -8.14
N GLU A 212 -11.12 15.35 -8.67
CA GLU A 212 -11.43 16.06 -9.92
C GLU A 212 -10.54 15.61 -11.09
N LEU A 213 -10.37 14.29 -11.24
CA LEU A 213 -9.63 13.73 -12.37
C LEU A 213 -10.49 13.83 -13.64
N TYR A 214 -10.32 14.94 -14.37
CA TYR A 214 -11.01 15.20 -15.65
C TYR A 214 -10.47 14.41 -16.85
N PHE A 215 -9.46 13.55 -16.64
CA PHE A 215 -8.92 12.68 -17.67
C PHE A 215 -9.47 11.27 -17.54
N ASP A 216 -9.86 10.72 -18.69
CA ASP A 216 -10.50 9.42 -18.85
C ASP A 216 -9.51 8.27 -19.11
N THR A 217 -8.21 8.55 -19.26
CA THR A 217 -7.24 7.55 -19.72
C THR A 217 -5.92 7.67 -19.00
N ILE A 218 -5.38 6.55 -18.52
CA ILE A 218 -3.99 6.45 -18.05
C ILE A 218 -3.20 5.65 -19.08
N LYS A 219 -2.28 6.33 -19.78
CA LYS A 219 -1.53 5.77 -20.91
C LYS A 219 -0.04 6.01 -20.80
N GLY A 220 0.76 4.95 -21.01
CA GLY A 220 2.21 5.05 -21.06
C GLY A 220 2.91 3.69 -20.92
N ASN A 221 4.24 3.68 -21.11
CA ASN A 221 5.07 2.47 -21.02
C ASN A 221 5.59 2.22 -19.59
N MET A 222 4.72 2.42 -18.60
CA MET A 222 5.04 2.25 -17.19
C MET A 222 5.07 0.77 -16.81
N ARG A 223 5.91 0.43 -15.84
CA ARG A 223 6.07 -0.90 -15.23
C ARG A 223 5.15 -1.06 -14.01
N GLU A 224 4.96 0.03 -13.27
CA GLU A 224 4.10 0.06 -12.08
C GLU A 224 3.13 1.24 -12.18
N VAL A 225 1.84 0.95 -11.98
CA VAL A 225 0.79 1.97 -11.89
C VAL A 225 -0.05 1.68 -10.66
N ALA A 226 -0.12 2.65 -9.76
CA ALA A 226 -0.95 2.61 -8.57
C ALA A 226 -1.89 3.81 -8.54
N VAL A 227 -3.18 3.55 -8.42
CA VAL A 227 -4.22 4.58 -8.29
C VAL A 227 -5.01 4.29 -7.03
N LYS A 228 -5.10 5.26 -6.13
CA LYS A 228 -5.62 5.04 -4.78
C LYS A 228 -6.58 6.15 -4.40
N ASN A 229 -7.82 5.78 -4.10
CA ASN A 229 -8.89 6.63 -3.59
C ASN A 229 -9.04 7.92 -4.40
N CYS A 230 -9.05 7.79 -5.71
CA CYS A 230 -9.15 8.92 -6.61
C CYS A 230 -10.55 9.02 -7.20
N ASP A 231 -11.04 10.25 -7.32
CA ASP A 231 -12.38 10.54 -7.86
C ASP A 231 -12.26 10.72 -9.39
N PHE A 232 -12.44 9.64 -10.14
CA PHE A 232 -12.54 9.71 -11.61
C PHE A 232 -13.92 10.15 -12.04
N PHE A 233 -13.97 10.95 -13.09
CA PHE A 233 -15.20 11.23 -13.82
C PHE A 233 -15.42 10.16 -14.91
N PRO A 234 -16.66 9.70 -15.13
CA PRO A 234 -17.22 8.40 -14.73
C PRO A 234 -16.55 7.13 -15.30
N ASN A 235 -15.56 7.24 -16.18
CA ASN A 235 -14.88 6.10 -16.79
C ASN A 235 -13.36 6.29 -16.77
N CYS A 236 -12.63 5.18 -16.72
CA CYS A 236 -11.17 5.22 -16.80
C CYS A 236 -10.66 4.06 -17.66
N THR A 237 -9.95 4.39 -18.72
CA THR A 237 -9.30 3.45 -19.61
C THR A 237 -7.82 3.35 -19.28
N PHE A 238 -7.32 2.13 -19.09
CA PHE A 238 -5.90 1.86 -18.95
C PHE A 238 -5.31 1.39 -20.29
N ASN A 239 -4.25 2.05 -20.74
CA ASN A 239 -3.46 1.69 -21.92
C ASN A 239 -1.98 1.59 -21.51
N LEU A 240 -1.63 0.42 -20.95
CA LEU A 240 -0.36 0.16 -20.29
C LEU A 240 0.34 -1.09 -20.86
N PRO A 241 0.95 -1.02 -22.05
CA PRO A 241 1.49 -2.20 -22.75
C PRO A 241 2.69 -2.86 -22.06
N SER A 242 3.26 -2.23 -21.05
CA SER A 242 4.49 -2.65 -20.36
C SER A 242 4.30 -2.85 -18.85
N VAL A 243 3.06 -2.81 -18.36
CA VAL A 243 2.77 -2.89 -16.92
C VAL A 243 3.05 -4.29 -16.37
N ASP A 244 3.78 -4.32 -15.27
CA ASP A 244 4.04 -5.52 -14.48
C ASP A 244 3.23 -5.50 -13.17
N ILE A 245 2.95 -4.30 -12.63
CA ILE A 245 2.22 -4.11 -11.37
C ILE A 245 1.10 -3.09 -11.59
N LEU A 246 -0.15 -3.51 -11.41
CA LEU A 246 -1.32 -2.64 -11.43
C LEU A 246 -2.04 -2.69 -10.08
N LYS A 247 -2.17 -1.55 -9.41
CA LYS A 247 -2.87 -1.44 -8.14
C LYS A 247 -3.96 -0.40 -8.23
N TYR A 248 -5.17 -0.78 -7.84
CA TYR A 248 -6.29 0.13 -7.72
C TYR A 248 -6.92 0.00 -6.34
N SER A 249 -7.11 1.12 -5.66
CA SER A 249 -8.01 1.21 -4.51
C SER A 249 -8.96 2.39 -4.66
N GLY A 250 -10.19 2.27 -4.16
CA GLY A 250 -11.19 3.33 -4.28
C GLY A 250 -12.57 2.79 -4.66
N ASP A 251 -13.37 3.62 -5.29
CA ASP A 251 -14.74 3.27 -5.67
C ASP A 251 -14.78 2.32 -6.87
N LEU A 252 -15.84 1.53 -6.98
CA LEU A 252 -16.03 0.66 -8.13
C LEU A 252 -16.47 1.50 -9.35
N LEU A 253 -15.59 1.58 -10.34
CA LEU A 253 -15.83 2.32 -11.59
C LEU A 253 -15.85 1.37 -12.79
N PRO A 254 -16.52 1.76 -13.91
CA PRO A 254 -16.44 1.04 -15.17
C PRO A 254 -15.06 1.25 -15.80
N PHE A 255 -14.10 0.40 -15.44
CA PHE A 255 -12.77 0.40 -16.02
C PHE A 255 -12.73 -0.31 -17.37
N GLU A 256 -11.98 0.25 -18.30
CA GLU A 256 -11.65 -0.37 -19.58
C GLU A 256 -10.16 -0.67 -19.67
N PHE A 257 -9.80 -1.83 -20.20
CA PHE A 257 -8.41 -2.23 -20.41
C PHE A 257 -8.16 -2.41 -21.91
N ASP A 258 -7.44 -1.46 -22.52
CA ASP A 258 -7.18 -1.43 -23.97
C ASP A 258 -5.86 -2.16 -24.31
N ASN A 259 -4.78 -1.43 -24.54
CA ASN A 259 -3.48 -2.01 -24.85
C ASN A 259 -2.67 -2.24 -23.56
N MET A 260 -2.93 -3.36 -22.88
CA MET A 260 -2.20 -3.78 -21.69
C MET A 260 -1.20 -4.90 -21.98
N ASN A 261 -0.19 -5.02 -21.13
CA ASN A 261 0.71 -6.17 -21.12
C ASN A 261 -0.06 -7.50 -20.99
N THR A 262 0.36 -8.53 -21.71
CA THR A 262 -0.28 -9.86 -21.73
C THR A 262 -0.05 -10.62 -20.43
N ILE A 263 1.10 -10.45 -19.79
CA ILE A 263 1.42 -11.09 -18.51
C ILE A 263 1.74 -9.99 -17.50
N ILE A 264 0.81 -9.79 -16.58
CA ILE A 264 0.94 -8.85 -15.47
C ILE A 264 1.41 -9.65 -14.26
N SER A 265 2.47 -9.18 -13.59
CA SER A 265 3.05 -9.89 -12.45
C SER A 265 2.14 -9.78 -11.23
N GLU A 266 1.59 -8.60 -10.98
CA GLU A 266 0.74 -8.33 -9.82
C GLU A 266 -0.42 -7.41 -10.18
N VAL A 267 -1.64 -7.84 -9.81
CA VAL A 267 -2.85 -7.04 -9.88
C VAL A 267 -3.45 -6.98 -8.48
N GLU A 268 -3.73 -5.78 -7.99
CA GLU A 268 -4.36 -5.55 -6.70
C GLU A 268 -5.61 -4.67 -6.87
N PHE A 269 -6.75 -5.18 -6.42
CA PHE A 269 -8.03 -4.48 -6.43
C PHE A 269 -8.61 -4.37 -5.02
N ASP A 270 -8.64 -3.13 -4.51
CA ASP A 270 -9.08 -2.79 -3.15
C ASP A 270 -10.23 -1.77 -3.15
N PHE A 271 -11.44 -2.28 -3.39
CA PHE A 271 -12.65 -1.48 -3.52
C PHE A 271 -13.25 -1.10 -2.17
N ARG A 272 -13.76 0.12 -2.09
CA ARG A 272 -14.51 0.63 -0.93
C ARG A 272 -16.00 0.36 -1.08
N VAL A 273 -16.67 0.25 0.06
CA VAL A 273 -18.14 0.26 0.14
C VAL A 273 -18.58 1.69 -0.15
N LEU A 274 -19.43 1.90 -1.15
CA LEU A 274 -20.17 3.15 -1.28
C LEU A 274 -21.06 3.26 -0.03
N ASP A 275 -20.77 4.21 0.86
CA ASP A 275 -21.64 4.53 2.00
C ASP A 275 -22.96 5.11 1.46
N ASN A 276 -23.82 4.26 0.92
CA ASN A 276 -25.22 4.58 0.76
C ASN A 276 -25.86 4.50 2.14
N ASN A 277 -25.71 5.60 2.88
CA ASN A 277 -26.61 5.95 3.97
C ASN A 277 -28.04 5.76 3.44
N ASN A 278 -28.73 4.76 4.00
CA ASN A 278 -30.13 4.40 3.73
C ASN A 278 -30.37 3.75 2.36
N ASP A 279 -30.25 2.43 2.31
CA ASP A 279 -31.43 1.54 2.26
C ASP A 279 -31.01 0.16 1.78
N GLU A 280 -31.48 -0.86 2.50
CA GLU A 280 -31.61 -2.24 2.05
C GLU A 280 -32.61 -2.34 0.87
N SER A 281 -32.42 -1.55 -0.18
CA SER A 281 -33.13 -1.75 -1.44
C SER A 281 -32.39 -2.86 -2.20
N ASN A 282 -33.07 -4.01 -2.33
CA ASN A 282 -32.52 -5.29 -2.76
C ASN A 282 -32.03 -5.36 -4.21
N ASP A 283 -31.90 -4.24 -4.94
CA ASP A 283 -31.54 -4.21 -6.37
C ASP A 283 -30.14 -3.65 -6.67
N SER A 284 -29.57 -2.76 -5.85
CA SER A 284 -28.27 -2.13 -6.15
C SER A 284 -27.09 -3.11 -6.07
N ASN A 285 -27.18 -4.09 -5.16
CA ASN A 285 -26.08 -5.00 -4.86
C ASN A 285 -25.81 -6.06 -5.95
N THR A 286 -26.75 -6.30 -6.86
CA THR A 286 -26.56 -7.25 -7.98
C THR A 286 -25.71 -6.64 -9.09
N ALA A 287 -25.91 -5.34 -9.35
CA ALA A 287 -25.18 -4.60 -10.37
C ALA A 287 -23.68 -4.53 -10.06
N GLU A 288 -23.31 -4.26 -8.81
CA GLU A 288 -21.91 -4.22 -8.36
C GLU A 288 -21.20 -5.57 -8.53
N GLY A 289 -21.88 -6.67 -8.19
CA GLY A 289 -21.37 -8.02 -8.45
C GLY A 289 -21.12 -8.28 -9.94
N GLY A 290 -22.05 -7.87 -10.80
CA GLY A 290 -21.89 -7.94 -12.26
C GLY A 290 -20.73 -7.09 -12.79
N MET A 291 -20.57 -5.87 -12.29
CA MET A 291 -19.46 -4.97 -12.65
C MET A 291 -18.10 -5.56 -12.27
N LEU A 292 -17.99 -6.17 -11.08
CA LEU A 292 -16.75 -6.84 -10.64
C LEU A 292 -16.42 -8.08 -11.49
N CYS A 293 -17.42 -8.89 -11.84
CA CYS A 293 -17.22 -10.01 -12.76
C CYS A 293 -16.75 -9.53 -14.14
N HIS A 294 -17.41 -8.50 -14.68
CA HIS A 294 -17.00 -7.88 -15.94
C HIS A 294 -15.59 -7.32 -15.88
N LEU A 295 -15.21 -6.63 -14.81
CA LEU A 295 -13.88 -6.09 -14.58
C LEU A 295 -12.79 -7.18 -14.66
N LEU A 296 -12.96 -8.27 -13.90
CA LEU A 296 -12.00 -9.37 -13.85
C LEU A 296 -11.88 -10.05 -15.22
N ASN A 297 -13.01 -10.28 -15.90
CA ASN A 297 -13.02 -10.87 -17.24
C ASN A 297 -12.43 -9.96 -18.31
N ASN A 298 -12.71 -8.64 -18.25
CA ASN A 298 -12.18 -7.67 -19.19
C ASN A 298 -10.64 -7.57 -19.08
N LEU A 299 -10.12 -7.59 -17.85
CA LEU A 299 -8.68 -7.57 -17.64
C LEU A 299 -8.01 -8.88 -18.07
N LEU A 300 -8.56 -10.03 -17.69
CA LEU A 300 -7.87 -11.32 -17.77
C LEU A 300 -8.35 -12.16 -18.95
N ASP A 301 -9.64 -12.44 -19.05
CA ASP A 301 -10.17 -13.37 -20.07
C ASP A 301 -10.33 -12.71 -21.46
N TYR A 302 -11.28 -11.79 -21.63
CA TYR A 302 -11.50 -11.09 -22.90
C TYR A 302 -10.27 -10.29 -23.35
N GLY A 303 -9.49 -9.81 -22.38
CA GLY A 303 -8.25 -9.12 -22.64
C GLY A 303 -7.14 -10.04 -23.17
N GLY A 304 -7.30 -11.37 -23.07
CA GLY A 304 -6.27 -12.35 -23.40
C GLY A 304 -5.02 -12.21 -22.53
N ARG A 305 -5.19 -11.87 -21.25
CA ARG A 305 -4.11 -11.51 -20.31
C ARG A 305 -4.10 -12.42 -19.10
N SER A 306 -2.99 -12.42 -18.38
CA SER A 306 -2.82 -13.20 -17.16
C SER A 306 -2.26 -12.33 -16.06
N ALA A 307 -2.77 -12.48 -14.83
CA ALA A 307 -2.18 -11.93 -13.63
C ALA A 307 -1.51 -13.07 -12.87
N THR A 308 -0.20 -13.01 -12.65
CA THR A 308 0.50 -14.06 -11.89
C THR A 308 0.05 -14.05 -10.42
N THR A 309 -0.03 -12.85 -9.85
CA THR A 309 -0.57 -12.59 -8.51
C THR A 309 -1.81 -11.72 -8.59
N LEU A 310 -2.91 -12.18 -8.00
CA LEU A 310 -4.16 -11.42 -7.88
C LEU A 310 -4.47 -11.19 -6.40
N THR A 311 -4.57 -9.92 -6.01
CA THR A 311 -4.98 -9.49 -4.67
C THR A 311 -6.38 -8.87 -4.71
N VAL A 312 -7.28 -9.36 -3.86
CA VAL A 312 -8.67 -8.90 -3.78
C VAL A 312 -9.07 -8.52 -2.35
N CYS A 313 -10.01 -7.58 -2.24
CA CYS A 313 -10.54 -7.06 -0.99
C CYS A 313 -11.82 -7.75 -0.49
N PRO A 314 -12.21 -7.54 0.78
CA PRO A 314 -13.45 -8.09 1.33
C PRO A 314 -14.71 -7.67 0.57
N PHE A 315 -14.74 -6.44 0.03
CA PHE A 315 -15.87 -5.96 -0.78
C PHE A 315 -16.08 -6.85 -2.01
N LEU A 316 -15.01 -7.09 -2.79
CA LEU A 316 -15.08 -7.96 -3.95
C LEU A 316 -15.58 -9.36 -3.57
N LEU A 317 -15.05 -9.94 -2.50
CA LEU A 317 -15.45 -11.27 -2.02
C LEU A 317 -16.95 -11.35 -1.63
N LYS A 318 -17.52 -10.26 -1.11
CA LYS A 318 -18.95 -10.19 -0.74
C LYS A 318 -19.86 -10.03 -1.95
N MET A 319 -19.40 -9.35 -3.00
CA MET A 319 -20.26 -8.87 -4.09
C MET A 319 -20.25 -9.78 -5.32
N ILE A 320 -19.13 -10.39 -5.70
CA ILE A 320 -19.09 -11.31 -6.87
C ILE A 320 -20.13 -12.44 -6.83
N PRO A 321 -20.49 -13.06 -5.67
CA PRO A 321 -21.49 -14.13 -5.65
C PRO A 321 -22.92 -13.63 -5.86
N ARG A 322 -23.14 -12.32 -5.74
CA ARG A 322 -24.46 -11.68 -5.89
C ARG A 322 -24.75 -11.25 -7.32
N SER A 323 -23.79 -11.39 -8.23
CA SER A 323 -24.04 -11.20 -9.66
C SER A 323 -25.23 -12.07 -10.10
N GLU A 324 -26.08 -11.56 -10.99
CA GLU A 324 -27.13 -12.35 -11.65
C GLU A 324 -26.57 -13.58 -12.37
N HIS A 325 -25.30 -13.50 -12.80
CA HIS A 325 -24.60 -14.55 -13.53
C HIS A 325 -23.19 -14.77 -12.94
N PRO A 326 -23.07 -15.31 -11.71
CA PRO A 326 -21.77 -15.47 -11.04
C PRO A 326 -20.88 -16.52 -11.72
N HIS A 327 -21.48 -17.38 -12.55
CA HIS A 327 -20.77 -18.35 -13.42
C HIS A 327 -20.08 -17.70 -14.63
N VAL A 328 -20.16 -16.38 -14.78
CA VAL A 328 -19.49 -15.63 -15.85
C VAL A 328 -18.01 -15.40 -15.55
N LEU A 329 -17.54 -15.59 -14.31
CA LEU A 329 -16.10 -15.57 -14.06
C LEU A 329 -15.42 -16.67 -14.88
N HIS A 330 -14.56 -16.27 -15.79
CA HIS A 330 -13.82 -17.19 -16.64
C HIS A 330 -12.56 -17.70 -15.91
N PRO A 331 -12.01 -18.87 -16.31
CA PRO A 331 -10.77 -19.38 -15.73
C PRO A 331 -9.61 -18.40 -15.90
N MET A 332 -8.88 -18.16 -14.82
CA MET A 332 -7.73 -17.28 -14.74
C MET A 332 -6.44 -18.09 -14.61
N GLU A 333 -5.38 -17.61 -15.25
CA GLU A 333 -4.02 -18.18 -15.17
C GLU A 333 -3.26 -17.82 -13.87
N THR A 334 -4.00 -17.36 -12.86
CA THR A 334 -3.45 -16.90 -11.58
C THR A 334 -2.76 -18.03 -10.82
N LYS A 335 -1.50 -17.79 -10.43
CA LYS A 335 -0.69 -18.73 -9.65
C LYS A 335 -0.63 -18.39 -8.17
N HIS A 336 -0.82 -17.13 -7.82
CA HIS A 336 -0.87 -16.65 -6.43
C HIS A 336 -2.12 -15.80 -6.21
N LEU A 337 -3.00 -16.28 -5.33
CA LEU A 337 -4.20 -15.54 -4.93
C LEU A 337 -3.99 -15.00 -3.51
N VAL A 338 -4.17 -13.69 -3.34
CA VAL A 338 -4.12 -13.00 -2.04
C VAL A 338 -5.52 -12.50 -1.70
N LEU A 339 -6.07 -13.02 -0.63
CA LEU A 339 -7.40 -12.68 -0.11
C LEU A 339 -7.22 -11.77 1.10
N LYS A 340 -7.45 -10.47 0.94
CA LYS A 340 -7.67 -9.60 2.10
C LYS A 340 -9.10 -9.86 2.59
N THR A 341 -9.24 -10.38 3.82
CA THR A 341 -10.53 -10.92 4.29
C THR A 341 -10.73 -10.72 5.77
N GLU A 342 -11.98 -10.47 6.17
CA GLU A 342 -12.41 -10.49 7.58
C GLU A 342 -12.95 -11.87 7.99
N LEU A 343 -12.94 -12.84 7.06
CA LEU A 343 -13.66 -14.12 7.15
C LEU A 343 -15.13 -13.93 7.57
N HIS A 344 -15.78 -12.90 7.05
CA HIS A 344 -17.21 -12.74 7.22
C HIS A 344 -17.96 -13.79 6.38
N PRO A 345 -19.04 -14.45 6.84
CA PRO A 345 -19.68 -15.53 6.09
C PRO A 345 -20.15 -15.16 4.67
N ARG A 346 -20.53 -13.88 4.46
CA ARG A 346 -20.85 -13.34 3.12
C ARG A 346 -19.68 -13.41 2.13
N GLU A 347 -18.44 -13.48 2.60
CA GLU A 347 -17.24 -13.59 1.74
C GLU A 347 -17.01 -15.02 1.26
N PHE A 348 -17.56 -16.03 1.95
CA PHE A 348 -17.16 -17.42 1.73
C PHE A 348 -17.50 -17.93 0.33
N ASN A 349 -18.68 -17.59 -0.19
CA ASN A 349 -19.05 -17.92 -1.57
C ASN A 349 -18.11 -17.23 -2.59
N GLY A 350 -17.65 -16.00 -2.31
CA GLY A 350 -16.70 -15.31 -3.18
C GLY A 350 -15.32 -15.96 -3.17
N ILE A 351 -14.84 -16.36 -1.99
CA ILE A 351 -13.61 -17.14 -1.85
C ILE A 351 -13.71 -18.43 -2.68
N ARG A 352 -14.82 -19.18 -2.56
CA ARG A 352 -15.05 -20.39 -3.36
C ARG A 352 -15.06 -20.11 -4.86
N LEU A 353 -15.74 -19.05 -5.31
CA LEU A 353 -15.80 -18.69 -6.73
C LEU A 353 -14.41 -18.37 -7.31
N LEU A 354 -13.55 -17.68 -6.57
CA LEU A 354 -12.18 -17.42 -7.02
C LEU A 354 -11.32 -18.69 -7.05
N LEU A 355 -11.45 -19.56 -6.04
CA LEU A 355 -10.74 -20.85 -6.03
C LEU A 355 -11.16 -21.75 -7.21
N MET A 356 -12.44 -21.74 -7.58
CA MET A 356 -12.97 -22.46 -8.73
C MET A 356 -12.42 -21.96 -10.06
N ASN A 357 -12.18 -20.65 -10.17
CA ASN A 357 -11.74 -20.00 -11.40
C ASN A 357 -10.23 -19.72 -11.45
N CYS A 358 -9.43 -20.24 -10.51
CA CYS A 358 -7.97 -20.20 -10.56
C CYS A 358 -7.40 -21.63 -10.60
N PRO A 359 -7.55 -22.40 -11.70
CA PRO A 359 -7.14 -23.80 -11.75
C PRO A 359 -5.63 -24.02 -11.55
N ASN A 360 -4.81 -23.03 -11.95
CA ASN A 360 -3.34 -23.08 -11.87
C ASN A 360 -2.76 -22.52 -10.56
N LEU A 361 -3.59 -22.34 -9.53
CA LEU A 361 -3.20 -21.73 -8.27
C LEU A 361 -2.16 -22.57 -7.50
N GLU A 362 -0.95 -22.05 -7.34
CA GLU A 362 0.14 -22.71 -6.60
C GLU A 362 0.23 -22.23 -5.14
N THR A 363 -0.11 -20.96 -4.88
CA THR A 363 -0.04 -20.35 -3.55
C THR A 363 -1.32 -19.58 -3.23
N LEU A 364 -1.85 -19.77 -2.03
CA LEU A 364 -2.94 -18.97 -1.48
C LEU A 364 -2.45 -18.18 -0.27
N THR A 365 -2.70 -16.88 -0.23
CA THR A 365 -2.48 -16.06 0.97
C THR A 365 -3.81 -15.54 1.49
N ILE A 366 -4.08 -15.80 2.76
CA ILE A 366 -5.22 -15.27 3.51
C ILE A 366 -4.67 -14.16 4.40
N ASP A 367 -4.92 -12.91 4.03
CA ASP A 367 -4.53 -11.74 4.79
C ASP A 367 -5.69 -11.28 5.67
N LEU A 368 -5.63 -11.66 6.96
CA LEU A 368 -6.71 -11.40 7.90
C LEU A 368 -6.72 -9.93 8.29
N LEU A 369 -7.84 -9.27 8.03
CA LEU A 369 -8.10 -7.89 8.43
C LEU A 369 -8.79 -7.85 9.80
N PRO A 370 -8.62 -6.76 10.57
CA PRO A 370 -9.42 -6.54 11.77
C PRO A 370 -10.92 -6.58 11.44
N PRO A 371 -11.76 -7.17 12.29
CA PRO A 371 -13.21 -7.20 12.05
C PRO A 371 -13.78 -5.78 11.99
N SER A 372 -14.56 -5.48 10.95
CA SER A 372 -15.22 -4.18 10.83
C SER A 372 -16.24 -3.98 11.96
N PRO A 373 -16.23 -2.83 12.66
CA PRO A 373 -17.17 -2.52 13.74
C PRO A 373 -18.64 -2.46 13.29
N ILE A 374 -18.92 -2.46 11.98
CA ILE A 374 -20.25 -2.26 11.39
C ILE A 374 -21.02 -3.58 11.19
N ALA A 375 -20.38 -4.75 11.35
CA ALA A 375 -21.06 -6.03 11.16
C ALA A 375 -21.86 -6.50 12.41
N THR A 376 -22.84 -5.70 12.84
CA THR A 376 -23.86 -6.15 13.80
C THR A 376 -24.99 -6.91 13.07
N ALA A 377 -25.00 -8.22 13.28
CA ALA A 377 -26.19 -9.07 13.45
C ALA A 377 -27.24 -9.27 12.33
N SER A 378 -27.23 -8.59 11.18
CA SER A 378 -28.25 -8.82 10.15
C SER A 378 -27.79 -9.76 9.02
N SER A 379 -28.34 -10.97 9.02
CA SER A 379 -28.33 -11.97 7.92
C SER A 379 -26.95 -12.48 7.46
N TYR A 380 -26.54 -13.63 7.99
CA TYR A 380 -25.49 -14.49 7.42
C TYR A 380 -25.88 -15.10 6.06
N ALA A 381 -26.98 -14.66 5.43
CA ALA A 381 -27.50 -15.23 4.17
C ALA A 381 -27.56 -16.77 4.21
N ASP A 382 -28.01 -17.32 5.35
CA ASP A 382 -28.09 -18.77 5.64
C ASP A 382 -26.76 -19.54 5.62
N ILE A 383 -25.62 -18.84 5.68
CA ILE A 383 -24.29 -19.43 5.79
C ILE A 383 -23.91 -19.59 7.25
N ASP A 384 -23.80 -20.83 7.72
CA ASP A 384 -23.24 -21.10 9.04
C ASP A 384 -21.70 -21.08 9.01
N PRO A 385 -21.04 -20.11 9.69
CA PRO A 385 -19.59 -20.00 9.71
C PRO A 385 -18.86 -21.23 10.25
N GLU A 386 -19.51 -22.00 11.13
CA GLU A 386 -18.89 -23.14 11.80
C GLU A 386 -18.90 -24.37 10.89
N THR A 387 -19.95 -24.57 10.09
CA THR A 387 -20.11 -25.78 9.26
C THR A 387 -19.75 -25.59 7.79
N TYR A 388 -19.70 -24.36 7.28
CA TYR A 388 -19.51 -24.11 5.85
C TYR A 388 -18.24 -24.74 5.27
N TRP A 389 -17.09 -24.57 5.94
CA TRP A 389 -15.79 -25.11 5.49
C TRP A 389 -15.60 -26.59 5.86
N MET A 390 -16.59 -27.24 6.47
CA MET A 390 -16.57 -28.68 6.72
C MET A 390 -17.09 -29.51 5.53
N GLN A 391 -17.63 -28.85 4.51
CA GLN A 391 -18.13 -29.50 3.30
C GLN A 391 -16.99 -30.15 2.50
N ASN A 392 -17.25 -31.35 1.95
CA ASN A 392 -16.29 -32.06 1.11
C ASN A 392 -16.37 -31.57 -0.33
N ILE A 393 -15.88 -30.36 -0.57
CA ILE A 393 -15.81 -29.74 -1.89
C ILE A 393 -14.34 -29.67 -2.29
N SER A 394 -14.04 -30.12 -3.51
CA SER A 394 -12.70 -30.13 -4.06
C SER A 394 -12.67 -29.36 -5.38
N TYR A 395 -11.78 -28.37 -5.46
CA TYR A 395 -11.50 -27.61 -6.68
C TYR A 395 -10.33 -28.22 -7.46
N GLU A 396 -10.25 -27.92 -8.75
CA GLU A 396 -9.14 -28.39 -9.59
C GLU A 396 -7.80 -27.98 -9.02
N CYS A 397 -7.67 -26.72 -8.58
CA CYS A 397 -6.43 -26.24 -7.98
C CYS A 397 -6.05 -26.98 -6.68
N GLN A 398 -7.03 -27.34 -5.86
CA GLN A 398 -6.79 -28.09 -4.63
C GLN A 398 -6.28 -29.51 -4.90
N ARG A 399 -6.77 -30.14 -5.97
CA ARG A 399 -6.32 -31.48 -6.38
C ARG A 399 -4.92 -31.44 -6.98
N GLU A 400 -4.68 -30.48 -7.86
CA GLU A 400 -3.55 -30.59 -8.81
C GLU A 400 -2.43 -29.58 -8.61
N THR A 401 -2.65 -28.40 -8.04
CA THR A 401 -1.66 -27.29 -8.17
C THR A 401 -1.29 -26.61 -6.87
N LEU A 402 -2.19 -26.53 -5.88
CA LEU A 402 -1.98 -25.76 -4.65
C LEU A 402 -0.95 -26.44 -3.74
N LYS A 403 0.19 -25.77 -3.53
CA LYS A 403 1.34 -26.27 -2.74
C LYS A 403 1.51 -25.56 -1.41
N ALA A 404 1.12 -24.28 -1.33
CA ALA A 404 1.32 -23.47 -0.13
C ALA A 404 0.09 -22.64 0.23
N VAL A 405 -0.24 -22.59 1.53
CA VAL A 405 -1.24 -21.68 2.10
C VAL A 405 -0.56 -20.83 3.17
N ALA A 406 -0.55 -19.51 3.00
CA ALA A 406 -0.07 -18.57 3.98
C ALA A 406 -1.24 -17.85 4.66
N VAL A 407 -1.23 -17.74 5.98
CA VAL A 407 -2.20 -16.96 6.76
C VAL A 407 -1.46 -15.84 7.47
N LYS A 408 -1.72 -14.60 7.05
CA LYS A 408 -1.21 -13.40 7.72
C LYS A 408 -2.18 -12.95 8.80
N ASN A 409 -1.63 -12.31 9.83
CA ASN A 409 -2.35 -11.84 11.00
C ASN A 409 -3.12 -12.98 11.73
N PHE A 410 -2.47 -14.14 11.90
CA PHE A 410 -3.09 -15.31 12.52
C PHE A 410 -3.20 -15.19 14.04
N PHE A 411 -4.42 -15.35 14.58
CA PHE A 411 -4.70 -15.34 16.02
C PHE A 411 -5.16 -16.71 16.56
N GLY A 412 -5.49 -17.66 15.68
CA GLY A 412 -6.00 -18.98 16.06
C GLY A 412 -7.50 -19.00 16.37
N GLY A 413 -8.27 -18.07 15.77
CA GLY A 413 -9.73 -18.06 15.85
C GLY A 413 -10.39 -19.29 15.21
N SER A 414 -11.67 -19.57 15.54
CA SER A 414 -12.39 -20.75 15.00
C SER A 414 -12.47 -20.72 13.48
N LYS A 415 -12.87 -19.58 12.90
CA LYS A 415 -13.00 -19.38 11.45
C LYS A 415 -11.68 -19.61 10.70
N GLU A 416 -10.59 -19.07 11.22
CA GLU A 416 -9.23 -19.25 10.69
C GLU A 416 -8.87 -20.74 10.66
N LEU A 417 -9.18 -21.45 11.74
CA LEU A 417 -8.90 -22.87 11.85
C LEU A 417 -9.75 -23.72 10.91
N HIS A 418 -11.01 -23.35 10.69
CA HIS A 418 -11.89 -24.08 9.79
C HIS A 418 -11.42 -24.00 8.34
N ILE A 419 -11.09 -22.80 7.86
CA ILE A 419 -10.63 -22.64 6.48
C ILE A 419 -9.25 -23.28 6.27
N VAL A 420 -8.33 -23.20 7.24
CA VAL A 420 -7.03 -23.89 7.12
C VAL A 420 -7.21 -25.42 7.14
N LYS A 421 -8.08 -25.95 8.02
CA LYS A 421 -8.40 -27.39 8.05
C LYS A 421 -9.04 -27.85 6.74
N PHE A 422 -9.88 -27.02 6.12
CA PHE A 422 -10.45 -27.30 4.81
C PHE A 422 -9.36 -27.55 3.77
N PHE A 423 -8.35 -26.67 3.68
CA PHE A 423 -7.22 -26.87 2.76
C PHE A 423 -6.35 -28.09 3.14
N ILE A 424 -6.02 -28.27 4.42
CA ILE A 424 -5.21 -29.43 4.86
C ILE A 424 -5.87 -30.77 4.50
N ARG A 425 -7.20 -30.85 4.60
CA ARG A 425 -7.96 -32.07 4.28
C ARG A 425 -8.18 -32.26 2.78
N GLY A 426 -8.46 -31.17 2.06
CA GLY A 426 -8.91 -31.22 0.67
C GLY A 426 -7.81 -31.13 -0.39
N CYS A 427 -6.58 -30.76 -0.01
CA CYS A 427 -5.51 -30.50 -0.97
C CYS A 427 -4.45 -31.61 -1.01
N GLU A 428 -4.40 -32.35 -2.12
CA GLU A 428 -3.50 -33.49 -2.32
C GLU A 428 -2.06 -33.08 -2.64
N ARG A 429 -1.80 -31.85 -3.05
CA ARG A 429 -0.42 -31.36 -3.29
C ARG A 429 0.05 -30.32 -2.30
N LEU A 430 -0.73 -30.04 -1.26
CA LEU A 430 -0.35 -29.08 -0.23
C LEU A 430 0.88 -29.59 0.53
N GLU A 431 1.97 -28.85 0.44
CA GLU A 431 3.26 -29.14 1.07
C GLU A 431 3.36 -28.40 2.41
N ARG A 432 2.94 -27.13 2.43
CA ARG A 432 3.13 -26.28 3.62
C ARG A 432 1.98 -25.31 3.90
N VAL A 433 1.80 -25.05 5.19
CA VAL A 433 0.94 -23.99 5.72
C VAL A 433 1.83 -23.05 6.55
N GLU A 434 1.88 -21.78 6.17
CA GLU A 434 2.67 -20.76 6.85
C GLU A 434 1.75 -19.84 7.65
N LEU A 435 1.99 -19.72 8.96
CA LEU A 435 1.17 -18.93 9.87
C LEU A 435 2.01 -17.76 10.38
N TYR A 436 1.65 -16.54 9.98
CA TYR A 436 2.33 -15.31 10.39
C TYR A 436 1.53 -14.63 11.50
N MET A 437 2.11 -14.61 12.70
CA MET A 437 1.50 -13.91 13.84
C MET A 437 1.81 -12.41 13.78
N PRO A 438 0.87 -11.54 14.15
CA PRO A 438 1.16 -10.11 14.31
C PRO A 438 2.26 -9.87 15.36
N PHE A 439 3.10 -8.86 15.11
CA PHE A 439 4.28 -8.56 15.92
C PHE A 439 3.90 -8.18 17.37
N ASP A 440 2.77 -7.48 17.53
CA ASP A 440 2.28 -6.86 18.75
C ASP A 440 1.38 -7.75 19.63
N LEU A 441 1.22 -9.04 19.32
CA LEU A 441 0.43 -9.94 20.18
C LEU A 441 1.02 -10.03 21.60
N ASP A 442 0.13 -9.97 22.59
CA ASP A 442 0.46 -10.28 23.98
C ASP A 442 0.85 -11.77 24.16
N LYS A 443 1.57 -12.06 25.24
CA LYS A 443 2.08 -13.42 25.54
C LYS A 443 0.98 -14.48 25.62
N GLY A 444 -0.21 -14.14 26.11
CA GLY A 444 -1.34 -15.06 26.23
C GLY A 444 -1.89 -15.43 24.86
N ARG A 445 -2.14 -14.43 24.01
CA ARG A 445 -2.58 -14.66 22.62
C ARG A 445 -1.53 -15.40 21.79
N LYS A 446 -0.24 -15.08 21.93
CA LYS A 446 0.84 -15.84 21.26
C LYS A 446 0.78 -17.32 21.65
N ARG A 447 0.67 -17.64 22.94
CA ARG A 447 0.55 -19.04 23.41
C ARG A 447 -0.68 -19.74 22.84
N LEU A 448 -1.82 -19.06 22.77
CA LEU A 448 -3.03 -19.61 22.16
C LEU A 448 -2.80 -19.93 20.67
N ALA A 449 -2.28 -18.96 19.91
CA ALA A 449 -2.01 -19.13 18.49
C ALA A 449 -1.01 -20.27 18.22
N TYR A 450 0.02 -20.43 19.06
CA TYR A 450 0.94 -21.59 19.01
C TYR A 450 0.24 -22.93 19.30
N ALA A 451 -0.60 -23.00 20.34
CA ALA A 451 -1.36 -24.22 20.63
C ALA A 451 -2.29 -24.60 19.47
N LYS A 452 -2.85 -23.59 18.79
CA LYS A 452 -3.71 -23.77 17.62
C LYS A 452 -2.93 -24.19 16.37
N SER A 453 -1.71 -23.70 16.16
CA SER A 453 -0.85 -24.16 15.06
C SER A 453 -0.37 -25.60 15.27
N GLU A 454 -0.03 -26.00 16.50
CA GLU A 454 0.28 -27.40 16.83
C GLU A 454 -0.91 -28.33 16.54
N MET A 455 -2.14 -27.88 16.85
CA MET A 455 -3.35 -28.63 16.52
C MET A 455 -3.50 -28.82 15.00
N LEU A 456 -3.18 -27.80 14.20
CA LEU A 456 -3.17 -27.91 12.74
C LEU A 456 -2.09 -28.89 12.27
N GLN A 457 -0.87 -28.82 12.82
CA GLN A 457 0.20 -29.76 12.47
C GLN A 457 -0.18 -31.21 12.78
N ARG A 458 -0.86 -31.47 13.90
CA ARG A 458 -1.33 -32.83 14.27
C ARG A 458 -2.45 -33.34 13.38
N SER A 459 -3.12 -32.48 12.61
CA SER A 459 -4.24 -32.87 11.75
C SER A 459 -3.81 -33.51 10.42
N SER A 460 -2.54 -33.39 10.04
CA SER A 460 -1.97 -34.05 8.86
C SER A 460 -0.47 -34.29 9.05
N ASN A 461 -0.03 -35.50 8.75
CA ASN A 461 1.40 -35.86 8.69
C ASN A 461 2.06 -35.48 7.36
N ARG A 462 1.27 -35.03 6.38
CA ARG A 462 1.69 -34.76 5.01
C ARG A 462 2.08 -33.30 4.78
N VAL A 463 1.46 -32.40 5.55
CA VAL A 463 1.60 -30.95 5.42
C VAL A 463 2.48 -30.42 6.54
N GLN A 464 3.49 -29.62 6.20
CA GLN A 464 4.31 -28.92 7.17
C GLN A 464 3.63 -27.61 7.60
N VAL A 465 3.33 -27.44 8.88
CA VAL A 465 2.82 -26.19 9.45
C VAL A 465 3.99 -25.42 10.05
N VAL A 466 4.33 -24.28 9.45
CA VAL A 466 5.41 -23.39 9.87
C VAL A 466 4.80 -22.15 10.51
N VAL A 467 5.37 -21.73 11.65
CA VAL A 467 4.93 -20.55 12.37
C VAL A 467 6.03 -19.49 12.31
N HIS A 468 5.67 -18.31 11.82
CA HIS A 468 6.55 -17.16 11.75
C HIS A 468 6.15 -16.14 12.81
N ASN A 469 7.14 -15.70 13.59
CA ASN A 469 7.00 -14.51 14.42
C ASN A 469 7.40 -13.32 13.56
N SER A 470 6.47 -12.38 13.37
CA SER A 470 6.78 -11.10 12.75
C SER A 470 7.60 -10.22 13.67
#